data_AF-A0A2G8LBL7-F1
#
_entry.id   AF-A0A2G8LBL7-F1
#
_cell.length_a   1.000
_cell.length_b   1.000
_cell.length_c   1.000
_cell.angle_alpha   90.00
_cell.angle_beta   90.00
_cell.angle_gamma   90.00
#
_symmetry.space_group_name_H-M   'P 1'
#
loop_
_entity.id
_entity.type
_entity.pdbx_description
1 polymer ?
#
loop_
_entity_poly.entity_id
_entity_poly.type
_entity_poly.pdbx_seq_one_letter_code
_entity_poly.pdbx_strand_id
1 'polypeptide(L)'
;MLVFLNISAQNGSSHVNLNCTRLCTCVNDVLHCEEYSCSNNATCQNQGQSSYCECKESYWGNGTTCQVLTNCMDVYHGLSTEDGIYSISPPSWPHEPFQVYCKDGWMLLQKRVGGSVSFYETWNNYRDGFGDLNSSFWLGNEKLHVISAQSDHQLRIDIWFNNTNDDSSYLHYNLFRVSSEATQYEITLGSYTGSF
;
A
#
# COMPACT_ATOMS: atom_id res chain seq x y z
N MET A 1 22.97 15.33 45.54
CA MET A 1 22.91 16.11 44.29
C MET A 1 21.58 15.78 43.62
N LEU A 2 20.61 16.69 43.69
CA LEU A 2 19.32 16.53 43.01
C LEU A 2 19.43 17.24 41.66
N VAL A 3 19.37 16.49 40.57
CA VAL A 3 19.32 17.06 39.21
C VAL A 3 17.84 17.28 38.90
N PHE A 4 17.41 18.54 38.86
CA PHE A 4 16.10 18.91 38.34
C PHE A 4 16.20 18.97 36.82
N LEU A 5 15.54 18.04 36.13
CA LEU A 5 15.30 18.14 34.69
C LEU A 5 14.05 19.01 34.49
N ASN A 6 14.25 20.27 34.09
CA ASN A 6 13.17 21.11 33.56
C ASN A 6 12.77 20.54 32.19
N ILE A 7 11.69 19.76 32.17
CA ILE A 7 11.07 19.31 30.92
C ILE A 7 9.97 20.32 30.60
N SER A 8 10.24 21.28 29.73
CA SER A 8 9.20 22.16 29.18
C SER A 8 8.46 21.42 28.06
N ALA A 9 7.30 20.86 28.37
CA ALA A 9 6.39 20.35 27.35
C ALA A 9 5.73 21.54 26.64
N GLN A 10 5.94 21.66 25.33
CA GLN A 10 5.34 22.73 24.53
C GLN A 10 3.83 22.47 24.37
N ASN A 11 3.02 23.52 24.35
CA ASN A 11 1.57 23.39 24.11
C ASN A 11 1.32 22.67 22.77
N GLY A 12 0.49 21.63 22.80
CA GLY A 12 0.23 20.73 21.67
C GLY A 12 1.19 19.54 21.54
N SER A 13 2.26 19.46 22.34
CA SER A 13 3.15 18.29 22.35
C SER A 13 2.46 17.06 22.96
N SER A 14 2.75 15.89 22.37
CA SER A 14 2.27 14.59 22.82
C SER A 14 3.44 13.70 23.18
N HIS A 15 3.26 12.88 24.21
CA HIS A 15 4.29 11.98 24.73
C HIS A 15 3.68 10.65 25.15
N VAL A 16 4.25 9.55 24.68
CA VAL A 16 3.87 8.20 25.11
C VAL A 16 4.93 7.67 26.04
N ASN A 17 4.52 7.09 27.16
CA ASN A 17 5.45 6.51 28.11
C ASN A 17 6.16 5.26 27.57
N LEU A 18 7.31 4.92 28.18
CA LEU A 18 8.24 3.89 27.68
C LEU A 18 7.68 2.46 27.52
N ASN A 19 6.49 2.18 28.06
CA ASN A 19 5.83 0.89 27.94
C ASN A 19 4.53 0.95 27.11
N CYS A 20 4.27 2.07 26.42
CA CYS A 20 3.08 2.30 25.61
C CYS A 20 1.76 1.98 26.32
N THR A 21 1.62 2.45 27.56
CA THR A 21 0.38 2.29 28.36
C THR A 21 -0.38 3.60 28.56
N ARG A 22 0.27 4.75 28.35
CA ARG A 22 -0.30 6.08 28.52
C ARG A 22 0.21 7.04 27.46
N LEU A 23 -0.72 7.81 26.90
CA LEU A 23 -0.44 8.96 26.04
C LEU A 23 -0.80 10.21 26.83
N CYS A 24 0.12 11.17 26.86
CA CYS A 24 -0.06 12.45 27.55
C CYS A 24 0.14 13.61 26.58
N THR A 25 -0.82 14.52 26.54
CA THR A 25 -0.82 15.71 25.67
C THR A 25 -0.83 16.97 26.52
N CYS A 26 0.06 17.92 26.21
CA CYS A 26 0.11 19.21 26.89
C CYS A 26 -0.87 20.19 26.23
N VAL A 27 -1.85 20.69 26.98
CA VAL A 27 -2.80 21.73 26.53
C VAL A 27 -2.84 22.85 27.56
N ASN A 28 -2.50 24.07 27.15
CA ASN A 28 -2.44 25.26 28.03
C ASN A 28 -1.61 25.01 29.31
N ASP A 29 -0.42 24.43 29.15
CA ASP A 29 0.51 24.06 30.23
C ASP A 29 -0.02 23.01 31.22
N VAL A 30 -1.14 22.36 30.90
CA VAL A 30 -1.71 21.23 31.66
C VAL A 30 -1.51 19.94 30.89
N LEU A 31 -0.98 18.92 31.56
CA LEU A 31 -0.80 17.59 30.97
C LEU A 31 -2.07 16.77 31.12
N HIS A 32 -2.70 16.42 29.99
CA HIS A 32 -3.86 15.52 29.92
C HIS A 32 -3.38 14.15 29.47
N CYS A 33 -3.63 13.11 30.28
CA CYS A 33 -3.20 11.75 29.97
C CYS A 33 -4.39 10.79 29.86
N GLU A 34 -4.34 9.91 28.87
CA GLU A 34 -5.33 8.87 28.62
C GLU A 34 -4.66 7.49 28.50
N GLU A 35 -5.48 6.44 28.52
CA GLU A 35 -5.01 5.08 28.24
C GLU A 35 -4.53 4.97 26.79
N TYR A 36 -3.42 4.28 26.62
CA TYR A 36 -2.83 4.04 25.31
C TYR A 36 -2.41 2.57 25.26
N SER A 37 -2.66 1.91 24.15
CA SER A 37 -2.27 0.52 23.96
C SER A 37 -2.01 0.26 22.48
N CYS A 38 -0.88 -0.39 22.19
CA CYS A 38 -0.60 -0.85 20.85
C CYS A 38 -1.60 -1.93 20.41
N SER A 39 -1.87 -1.99 19.11
CA SER A 39 -2.57 -3.12 18.52
C SER A 39 -1.85 -4.42 18.84
N ASN A 40 -2.58 -5.55 18.89
CA ASN A 40 -1.98 -6.88 18.94
C ASN A 40 -1.01 -7.13 17.76
N ASN A 41 -1.19 -6.41 16.65
CA ASN A 41 -0.33 -6.44 15.47
C ASN A 41 0.66 -5.28 15.41
N ALA A 42 1.01 -4.69 16.56
CA ALA A 42 2.04 -3.68 16.69
C ALA A 42 3.06 -4.04 17.77
N THR A 43 4.15 -3.29 17.79
CA THR A 43 5.21 -3.32 18.80
C THR A 43 5.41 -1.94 19.38
N CYS A 44 5.64 -1.85 20.69
CA CYS A 44 6.00 -0.58 21.32
C CYS A 44 7.49 -0.31 21.04
N GLN A 45 7.77 0.79 20.34
CA GLN A 45 9.11 1.24 19.99
C GLN A 45 9.48 2.43 20.84
N ASN A 46 10.73 2.44 21.31
CA ASN A 46 11.25 3.52 22.16
C ASN A 46 12.11 4.46 21.32
N GLN A 47 11.83 5.76 21.39
CA GLN A 47 12.56 6.81 20.70
C GLN A 47 12.98 7.91 21.67
N GLY A 48 14.19 7.76 22.22
CA GLY A 48 14.73 8.69 23.20
C GLY A 48 13.97 8.59 24.52
N GLN A 49 13.22 9.65 24.87
CA GLN A 49 12.42 9.69 26.11
C GLN A 49 10.95 9.29 25.89
N SER A 50 10.47 9.25 24.65
CA SER A 50 9.08 8.87 24.30
C SER A 50 9.05 7.51 23.62
N SER A 51 7.87 6.93 23.52
CA SER A 51 7.62 5.74 22.70
C SER A 51 6.55 6.00 21.65
N TYR A 52 6.31 5.01 20.79
CA TYR A 52 5.17 4.95 19.88
C TYR A 52 4.88 3.50 19.52
N CYS A 53 3.67 3.21 19.05
CA CYS A 53 3.34 1.91 18.50
C CYS A 53 3.70 1.85 17.01
N GLU A 54 4.41 0.80 16.61
CA GLU A 54 4.76 0.53 15.22
C GLU A 54 4.09 -0.78 14.78
N CYS A 55 3.35 -0.75 13.67
CA CYS A 55 2.74 -1.97 13.14
C CYS A 55 3.81 -3.00 12.76
N LYS A 56 3.52 -4.28 13.00
CA LYS A 56 4.36 -5.40 12.57
C LYS A 56 4.40 -5.46 11.04
N GLU A 57 5.38 -6.19 10.52
CA GLU A 57 5.51 -6.41 9.08
C GLU A 57 4.20 -6.93 8.46
N SER A 58 3.85 -6.40 7.28
CA SER A 58 2.59 -6.66 6.57
C SER A 58 1.31 -6.18 7.28
N TYR A 59 1.43 -5.27 8.25
CA TYR A 59 0.30 -4.51 8.81
C TYR A 59 0.55 -3.00 8.68
N TRP A 60 -0.53 -2.24 8.51
CA TRP A 60 -0.48 -0.79 8.32
C TRP A 60 -1.50 -0.09 9.21
N GLY A 61 -1.19 1.16 9.55
CA GLY A 61 -2.00 2.02 10.40
C GLY A 61 -1.14 2.86 11.34
N ASN A 62 -1.75 3.40 12.39
CA ASN A 62 -1.11 4.32 13.34
C ASN A 62 -0.48 3.62 14.57
N GLY A 63 -0.33 2.29 14.51
CA GLY A 63 0.24 1.49 15.61
C GLY A 63 -0.75 1.08 16.70
N THR A 64 -1.73 1.92 17.03
CA THR A 64 -2.85 1.53 17.92
C THR A 64 -3.92 0.76 17.16
N THR A 65 -4.06 1.04 15.87
CA THR A 65 -4.83 0.25 14.91
C THR A 65 -3.88 -0.22 13.81
N CYS A 66 -3.82 -1.54 13.59
CA CYS A 66 -2.96 -2.14 12.57
C CYS A 66 -3.76 -3.21 11.83
N GLN A 67 -3.90 -3.06 10.52
CA GLN A 67 -4.70 -3.91 9.65
C GLN A 67 -3.86 -4.40 8.47
N VAL A 68 -4.23 -5.57 7.93
CA VAL A 68 -3.65 -6.08 6.70
C VAL A 68 -4.25 -5.31 5.54
N LEU A 69 -3.41 -4.85 4.61
CA LEU A 69 -3.86 -4.28 3.35
C LEU A 69 -4.32 -5.41 2.42
N THR A 70 -5.50 -5.26 1.83
CA THR A 70 -6.01 -6.21 0.83
C THR A 70 -5.82 -5.67 -0.59
N ASN A 71 -5.76 -4.35 -0.74
CA ASN A 71 -5.65 -3.67 -2.03
C ASN A 71 -5.10 -2.23 -1.86
N CYS A 72 -4.83 -1.54 -2.97
CA CYS A 72 -4.31 -0.16 -2.95
C CYS A 72 -5.35 0.92 -2.56
N MET A 73 -6.65 0.59 -2.57
CA MET A 73 -7.68 1.49 -2.07
C MET A 73 -7.63 1.59 -0.53
N ASP A 74 -7.29 0.48 0.15
CA ASP A 74 -7.07 0.47 1.60
C ASP A 74 -5.90 1.39 1.99
N VAL A 75 -4.86 1.43 1.16
CA VAL A 75 -3.73 2.36 1.31
C VAL A 75 -4.25 3.80 1.25
N TYR A 76 -4.92 4.15 0.15
CA TYR A 76 -5.42 5.49 -0.14
C TYR A 76 -6.40 6.03 0.91
N HIS A 77 -7.26 5.18 1.50
CA HIS A 77 -8.29 5.59 2.47
C HIS A 77 -7.78 5.86 3.90
N GLY A 78 -6.48 6.05 4.10
CA GLY A 78 -5.94 6.61 5.34
C GLY A 78 -4.96 5.71 6.08
N LEU A 79 -4.41 4.68 5.43
CA LEU A 79 -3.27 3.93 5.95
C LEU A 79 -1.94 4.47 5.41
N SER A 80 -1.92 5.07 4.20
CA SER A 80 -0.83 5.90 3.65
C SER A 80 -1.30 6.61 2.37
N THR A 81 -0.94 7.87 2.15
CA THR A 81 -1.23 8.59 0.88
C THR A 81 -0.03 8.63 -0.08
N GLU A 82 1.06 7.93 0.25
CA GLU A 82 2.27 7.92 -0.57
C GLU A 82 2.18 6.87 -1.68
N ASP A 83 2.60 7.26 -2.89
CA ASP A 83 2.85 6.31 -3.97
C ASP A 83 4.04 5.42 -3.59
N GLY A 84 3.91 4.11 -3.74
CA GLY A 84 4.98 3.23 -3.31
C GLY A 84 4.66 1.74 -3.41
N ILE A 85 5.63 0.95 -2.95
CA ILE A 85 5.51 -0.50 -2.89
C ILE A 85 4.91 -0.89 -1.55
N TYR A 86 3.79 -1.60 -1.60
CA TYR A 86 3.09 -2.13 -0.44
C TYR A 86 2.98 -3.64 -0.55
N SER A 87 3.10 -4.32 0.58
CA SER A 87 2.70 -5.73 0.67
C SER A 87 1.18 -5.80 0.83
N ILE A 88 0.51 -6.73 0.17
CA ILE A 88 -0.94 -6.91 0.30
C ILE A 88 -1.26 -8.40 0.46
N SER A 89 -2.35 -8.69 1.16
CA SER A 89 -2.89 -10.05 1.32
C SER A 89 -4.38 -10.02 0.96
N PRO A 90 -4.72 -10.20 -0.32
CA PRO A 90 -6.11 -10.28 -0.72
C PRO A 90 -6.81 -11.51 -0.09
N PRO A 91 -8.08 -11.42 0.36
CA PRO A 91 -8.76 -12.49 1.10
C PRO A 91 -8.78 -13.87 0.41
N SER A 92 -8.82 -13.89 -0.93
CA SER A 92 -8.85 -15.14 -1.73
C SER A 92 -7.47 -15.60 -2.19
N TRP A 93 -6.39 -14.95 -1.74
CA TRP A 93 -5.02 -15.33 -2.08
C TRP A 93 -4.53 -16.44 -1.13
N PRO A 94 -4.21 -17.65 -1.64
CA PRO A 94 -3.90 -18.80 -0.80
C PRO A 94 -2.42 -18.86 -0.35
N HIS A 95 -1.61 -17.88 -0.72
CA HIS A 95 -0.18 -17.84 -0.42
C HIS A 95 0.18 -16.64 0.47
N GLU A 96 1.46 -16.50 0.78
CA GLU A 96 1.98 -15.36 1.53
C GLU A 96 1.65 -14.01 0.84
N PRO A 97 1.53 -12.91 1.61
CA PRO A 97 1.36 -11.57 1.07
C PRO A 97 2.38 -11.26 -0.03
N PHE A 98 1.97 -10.48 -1.04
CA PHE A 98 2.84 -10.11 -2.15
C PHE A 98 2.89 -8.60 -2.34
N GLN A 99 3.97 -8.13 -2.96
CA GLN A 99 4.19 -6.71 -3.19
C GLN A 99 3.47 -6.21 -4.45
N VAL A 100 2.92 -5.01 -4.35
CA VAL A 100 2.31 -4.24 -5.45
C VAL A 100 2.78 -2.80 -5.39
N TYR A 101 2.77 -2.11 -6.54
CA TYR A 101 2.96 -0.67 -6.57
C TYR A 101 1.59 0.02 -6.53
N CYS A 102 1.36 0.82 -5.49
CA CYS A 102 0.15 1.62 -5.33
C CYS A 102 0.44 3.07 -5.73
N LYS A 103 -0.47 3.66 -6.52
CA LYS A 103 -0.44 5.06 -6.90
C LYS A 103 -1.83 5.67 -6.92
N ASP A 104 -2.09 6.70 -6.12
CA ASP A 104 -3.40 7.36 -6.05
C ASP A 104 -4.58 6.37 -5.92
N GLY A 105 -4.41 5.30 -5.12
CA GLY A 105 -5.41 4.23 -4.95
C GLY A 105 -5.42 3.15 -6.05
N TRP A 106 -4.73 3.38 -7.17
CA TRP A 106 -4.57 2.40 -8.24
C TRP A 106 -3.46 1.39 -7.92
N MET A 107 -3.75 0.12 -8.21
CA MET A 107 -2.75 -0.93 -8.25
C MET A 107 -2.17 -1.04 -9.67
N LEU A 108 -0.87 -0.87 -9.82
CA LEU A 108 -0.23 -1.06 -11.12
C LEU A 108 -0.07 -2.56 -11.39
N LEU A 109 -0.67 -3.01 -12.50
CA LEU A 109 -0.61 -4.40 -12.96
C LEU A 109 0.61 -4.64 -13.87
N GLN A 110 1.01 -3.59 -14.57
CA GLN A 110 2.09 -3.58 -15.53
C GLN A 110 2.68 -2.17 -15.60
N LYS A 111 4.00 -2.09 -15.80
CA LYS A 111 4.69 -0.84 -16.10
C LYS A 111 5.78 -1.07 -17.13
N ARG A 112 5.93 -0.15 -18.09
CA ARG A 112 7.07 -0.08 -19.03
C ARG A 112 7.78 1.24 -18.88
N VAL A 113 9.00 1.18 -18.37
CA VAL A 113 9.92 2.31 -18.32
C VAL A 113 11.29 1.80 -18.74
N GLY A 114 11.82 2.35 -19.84
CA GLY A 114 13.06 1.89 -20.45
C GLY A 114 12.96 0.51 -21.12
N GLY A 115 14.12 -0.12 -21.35
CA GLY A 115 14.25 -1.41 -22.05
C GLY A 115 15.03 -2.48 -21.28
N SER A 116 15.20 -2.32 -19.97
CA SER A 116 16.05 -3.18 -19.13
C SER A 116 15.42 -4.53 -18.76
N VAL A 117 14.09 -4.66 -18.83
CA VAL A 117 13.38 -5.90 -18.50
C VAL A 117 12.79 -6.48 -19.77
N SER A 118 13.12 -7.75 -20.05
CA SER A 118 12.52 -8.51 -21.14
C SER A 118 11.04 -8.79 -20.86
N PHE A 119 10.20 -8.63 -21.89
CA PHE A 119 8.80 -9.07 -21.87
C PHE A 119 8.58 -10.25 -22.82
N TYR A 120 9.65 -10.76 -23.44
CA TYR A 120 9.62 -12.01 -24.18
C TYR A 120 9.85 -13.17 -23.20
N GLU A 121 8.81 -13.45 -22.41
CA GLU A 121 8.87 -14.34 -21.26
C GLU A 121 8.00 -15.58 -21.44
N THR A 122 8.28 -16.60 -20.63
CA THR A 122 7.56 -17.88 -20.67
C THR A 122 6.16 -17.77 -20.07
N TRP A 123 5.29 -18.77 -20.34
CA TRP A 123 3.97 -18.87 -19.71
C TRP A 123 4.04 -18.81 -18.18
N ASN A 124 4.96 -19.57 -17.57
CA ASN A 124 5.15 -19.60 -16.12
C ASN A 124 5.54 -18.22 -15.58
N ASN A 125 6.41 -17.49 -16.29
CA ASN A 125 6.80 -16.14 -15.87
C ASN A 125 5.60 -15.17 -15.97
N TYR A 126 4.76 -15.27 -17.01
CA TYR A 126 3.54 -14.47 -17.08
C TYR A 126 2.50 -14.85 -16.02
N ARG A 127 2.41 -16.14 -15.65
CA ARG A 127 1.58 -16.60 -14.53
C ARG A 127 2.05 -16.01 -13.21
N ASP A 128 3.34 -16.16 -12.91
CA ASP A 128 3.90 -15.87 -11.59
C ASP A 128 4.25 -14.38 -11.43
N GLY A 129 4.53 -13.68 -12.52
CA GLY A 129 5.00 -12.30 -12.58
C GLY A 129 6.52 -12.18 -12.72
N PHE A 130 7.00 -11.04 -13.23
CA PHE A 130 8.42 -10.77 -13.44
C PHE A 130 8.73 -9.27 -13.48
N GLY A 131 10.02 -8.94 -13.38
CA GLY A 131 10.52 -7.56 -13.41
C GLY A 131 10.69 -6.96 -12.02
N ASP A 132 10.70 -5.63 -11.95
CA ASP A 132 10.91 -4.85 -10.73
C ASP A 132 9.84 -3.76 -10.62
N LEU A 133 9.13 -3.75 -9.49
CA LEU A 133 8.05 -2.79 -9.18
C LEU A 133 8.53 -1.33 -9.21
N ASN A 134 9.83 -1.08 -9.00
CA ASN A 134 10.42 0.27 -9.12
C ASN A 134 10.63 0.70 -10.58
N SER A 135 10.67 -0.25 -11.53
CA SER A 135 10.95 0.02 -12.95
C SER A 135 9.91 -0.59 -13.88
N SER A 136 10.26 -1.64 -14.65
CA SER A 136 9.37 -2.35 -15.55
C SER A 136 9.00 -3.72 -14.97
N PHE A 137 7.72 -4.08 -15.01
CA PHE A 137 7.25 -5.35 -14.45
C PHE A 137 5.92 -5.81 -15.05
N TRP A 138 5.62 -7.09 -14.83
CA TRP A 138 4.32 -7.72 -14.96
C TRP A 138 3.95 -8.37 -13.63
N LEU A 139 2.79 -8.01 -13.05
CA LEU A 139 2.41 -8.45 -11.70
C LEU A 139 2.25 -9.97 -11.59
N GLY A 140 1.74 -10.61 -12.64
CA GLY A 140 1.47 -12.06 -12.71
C GLY A 140 -0.01 -12.38 -12.87
N ASN A 141 -0.35 -13.21 -13.85
CA ASN A 141 -1.73 -13.50 -14.23
C ASN A 141 -2.54 -14.16 -13.11
N GLU A 142 -1.92 -15.02 -12.30
CA GLU A 142 -2.63 -15.68 -11.19
C GLU A 142 -3.05 -14.66 -10.13
N LYS A 143 -2.20 -13.66 -9.85
CA LYS A 143 -2.55 -12.55 -8.96
C LYS A 143 -3.68 -11.72 -9.55
N LEU A 144 -3.63 -11.42 -10.85
CA LEU A 144 -4.69 -10.68 -11.54
C LEU A 144 -6.03 -11.42 -11.53
N HIS A 145 -6.01 -12.74 -11.71
CA HIS A 145 -7.20 -13.59 -11.60
C HIS A 145 -7.82 -13.47 -10.21
N VAL A 146 -7.03 -13.69 -9.15
CA VAL A 146 -7.51 -13.64 -7.76
C VAL A 146 -8.02 -12.26 -7.37
N ILE A 147 -7.32 -11.19 -7.75
CA ILE A 147 -7.74 -9.81 -7.45
C ILE A 147 -9.03 -9.49 -8.20
N SER A 148 -9.06 -9.68 -9.51
CA SER A 148 -10.20 -9.28 -10.34
C SER A 148 -11.47 -10.13 -10.13
N ALA A 149 -11.35 -11.29 -9.48
CA ALA A 149 -12.49 -12.13 -9.12
C ALA A 149 -13.23 -11.64 -7.85
N GLN A 150 -12.62 -10.79 -7.01
CA GLN A 150 -13.21 -10.39 -5.72
C GLN A 150 -14.32 -9.36 -5.86
N SER A 151 -14.22 -8.45 -6.84
CA SER A 151 -15.22 -7.43 -7.11
C SER A 151 -15.11 -6.93 -8.56
N ASP A 152 -16.03 -6.09 -9.00
CA ASP A 152 -15.89 -5.44 -10.30
C ASP A 152 -14.83 -4.33 -10.21
N HIS A 153 -13.71 -4.55 -10.91
CA HIS A 153 -12.62 -3.58 -11.00
C HIS A 153 -12.67 -2.84 -12.33
N GLN A 154 -12.11 -1.63 -12.34
CA GLN A 154 -11.89 -0.85 -13.55
C GLN A 154 -10.43 -1.00 -14.00
N LEU A 155 -10.18 -0.88 -15.31
CA LEU A 155 -8.84 -0.86 -15.87
C LEU A 155 -8.57 0.49 -16.54
N ARG A 156 -7.46 1.11 -16.19
CA ARG A 156 -6.92 2.28 -16.88
C ARG A 156 -5.56 1.93 -17.49
N ILE A 157 -5.36 2.33 -18.75
CA ILE A 157 -4.10 2.17 -19.47
C ILE A 157 -3.63 3.55 -19.87
N ASP A 158 -2.55 4.02 -19.24
CA ASP A 158 -1.89 5.28 -19.60
C ASP A 158 -0.77 5.03 -20.61
N ILE A 159 -0.76 5.81 -21.70
CA ILE A 159 0.22 5.72 -22.78
C ILE A 159 0.90 7.08 -22.93
N TRP A 160 2.24 7.09 -22.88
CA TRP A 160 3.06 8.28 -23.10
C TRP A 160 3.76 8.18 -24.46
N PHE A 161 3.56 9.18 -25.33
CA PHE A 161 4.17 9.21 -26.67
C PHE A 161 5.54 9.89 -26.71
N ASN A 162 5.86 10.70 -25.70
CA ASN A 162 7.14 11.38 -25.56
C ASN A 162 7.65 11.33 -24.11
N ASN A 163 8.94 11.62 -23.92
CA ASN A 163 9.58 11.65 -22.60
C ASN A 163 9.19 12.89 -21.76
N THR A 164 8.30 13.76 -22.27
CA THR A 164 7.98 15.06 -21.66
C THR A 164 6.66 15.07 -20.91
N ASN A 165 5.95 13.94 -20.77
CA ASN A 165 4.64 13.81 -20.09
C ASN A 165 3.49 14.70 -20.63
N ASP A 166 3.78 15.65 -21.53
CA ASP A 166 2.83 16.61 -22.10
C ASP A 166 1.88 16.00 -23.14
N ASP A 167 2.17 14.80 -23.65
CA ASP A 167 1.34 14.10 -24.63
C ASP A 167 1.04 12.68 -24.12
N SER A 168 0.08 12.60 -23.20
CA SER A 168 -0.41 11.34 -22.64
C SER A 168 -1.86 11.12 -23.03
N SER A 169 -2.17 9.89 -23.43
CA SER A 169 -3.54 9.43 -23.67
C SER A 169 -3.84 8.29 -22.71
N TYR A 170 -5.12 8.12 -22.39
CA TYR A 170 -5.54 7.01 -21.54
C TYR A 170 -6.75 6.28 -22.13
N LEU A 171 -6.78 4.99 -21.86
CA LEU A 171 -7.93 4.13 -22.09
C LEU A 171 -8.50 3.73 -20.75
N HIS A 172 -9.82 3.75 -20.64
CA HIS A 172 -10.52 3.34 -19.43
C HIS A 172 -11.59 2.31 -19.78
N TYR A 173 -11.62 1.21 -19.01
CA TYR A 173 -12.65 0.18 -19.06
C TYR A 173 -13.32 0.11 -17.70
N ASN A 174 -14.65 0.16 -17.70
CA ASN A 174 -15.44 0.13 -16.46
C ASN A 174 -15.57 -1.28 -15.83
N LEU A 175 -15.08 -2.31 -16.50
CA LEU A 175 -14.99 -3.68 -16.01
C LEU A 175 -13.68 -4.30 -16.48
N PHE A 176 -13.00 -4.99 -15.58
CA PHE A 176 -11.80 -5.78 -15.81
C PHE A 176 -11.88 -7.07 -15.00
N ARG A 177 -11.88 -8.20 -15.69
CA ARG A 177 -11.79 -9.53 -15.09
C ARG A 177 -10.81 -10.41 -15.85
N VAL A 178 -10.08 -11.22 -15.11
CA VAL A 178 -9.16 -12.23 -15.64
C VAL A 178 -9.63 -13.59 -15.17
N SER A 179 -9.82 -14.50 -16.11
CA SER A 179 -10.27 -15.87 -15.81
C SER A 179 -9.11 -16.72 -15.26
N SER A 180 -9.41 -17.95 -14.84
CA SER A 180 -8.39 -18.87 -14.28
C SER A 180 -7.36 -19.34 -15.30
N GLU A 181 -6.28 -19.99 -14.84
CA GLU A 181 -5.29 -20.66 -15.70
C GLU A 181 -5.92 -21.72 -16.63
N ALA A 182 -6.93 -22.46 -16.14
CA ALA A 182 -7.61 -23.49 -16.92
C ALA A 182 -8.34 -22.94 -18.17
N THR A 183 -8.74 -21.67 -18.09
CA THR A 183 -9.33 -20.87 -19.16
C THR A 183 -8.31 -19.90 -19.78
N GLN A 184 -7.02 -20.19 -19.60
CA GLN A 184 -5.90 -19.47 -20.20
C GLN A 184 -5.87 -17.96 -19.89
N TYR A 185 -6.34 -17.57 -18.70
CA TYR A 185 -6.39 -16.17 -18.26
C TYR A 185 -7.17 -15.24 -19.20
N GLU A 186 -8.24 -15.72 -19.82
CA GLU A 186 -9.11 -14.92 -20.69
C GLU A 186 -9.57 -13.63 -19.98
N ILE A 187 -9.36 -12.49 -20.64
CA ILE A 187 -9.72 -11.16 -20.13
C ILE A 187 -11.13 -10.81 -20.59
N THR A 188 -11.97 -10.39 -19.64
CA THR A 188 -13.25 -9.74 -19.92
C THR A 188 -13.14 -8.24 -19.61
N LEU A 189 -13.47 -7.42 -20.60
CA LEU A 189 -13.49 -5.95 -20.48
C LEU A 189 -14.91 -5.41 -20.66
N GLY A 190 -15.20 -4.33 -19.96
CA GLY A 190 -16.46 -3.61 -20.07
C GLY A 190 -16.48 -2.58 -21.21
N SER A 191 -17.33 -1.56 -21.03
CA SER A 191 -17.39 -0.42 -21.93
C SER A 191 -16.13 0.43 -21.82
N TYR A 192 -15.66 0.88 -22.99
CA TYR A 192 -14.48 1.72 -23.13
C TYR A 192 -14.84 3.21 -23.13
N THR A 193 -14.03 4.02 -22.46
CA THR A 193 -13.98 5.47 -22.59
C THR A 193 -12.53 5.96 -22.72
N GLY A 194 -12.30 7.03 -23.48
CA GLY A 194 -10.98 7.59 -23.72
C GLY A 194 -10.84 8.19 -25.11
N SER A 195 -9.73 8.89 -25.34
CA SER A 195 -9.33 9.44 -26.64
C SER A 195 -7.92 8.98 -26.97
N PHE A 196 -7.74 8.48 -28.19
CA PHE A 196 -6.44 8.27 -28.84
C PHE A 196 -6.14 9.43 -29.78
#